data_AF-A0AAJ1P867-F1
#
_entry.id   AF-A0AAJ1P867-F1
#
_cell.length_a   1.000
_cell.length_b   1.000
_cell.length_c   1.000
_cell.angle_alpha   90.00
_cell.angle_beta   90.00
_cell.angle_gamma   90.00
#
_symmetry.space_group_name_H-M   'P 1'
#
loop_
_entity.id
_entity.type
_entity.pdbx_description
1 polymer ?
#
loop_
_entity_poly.entity_id
_entity_poly.type
_entity_poly.pdbx_seq_one_letter_code
_entity_poly.pdbx_strand_id
1 'polypeptide(L)'
;MIEKFNEGSITGGDLLKDAVLFLEGTHRGKPYTKQDLHTLANSFNKADNVPVQLDHSESAKDTVGFLESVSVQGGQLLGKLRIIDEKVKERVDKGLMKKVSVSFYTDTTGKPTRLREVSLVAFPQVKGAELFNESLSEDEQFYRNYVAGLGIGSRGRKL
;
A
#
# COMPACT_ATOMS: atom_id res chain seq x y z
N MET A 1 -4.06 33.14 -3.48
CA MET A 1 -2.69 32.73 -3.86
C MET A 1 -2.45 31.42 -3.12
N ILE A 2 -2.49 30.29 -3.82
CA ILE A 2 -2.35 28.96 -3.20
C ILE A 2 -0.88 28.59 -3.29
N GLU A 3 -0.20 28.56 -2.15
CA GLU A 3 1.16 28.04 -2.06
C GLU A 3 1.12 26.54 -2.30
N LYS A 4 1.70 26.12 -3.43
CA LYS A 4 2.02 24.72 -3.70
C LYS A 4 3.26 24.38 -2.87
N PHE A 5 3.11 23.53 -1.86
CA PHE A 5 4.26 22.92 -1.20
C PHE A 5 4.79 21.81 -2.10
N ASN A 6 5.99 22.06 -2.63
CA ASN A 6 6.77 21.20 -3.50
C ASN A 6 7.91 20.57 -2.69
N GLU A 7 8.49 19.51 -3.25
CA GLU A 7 9.82 18.93 -2.99
C GLU A 7 9.90 17.79 -1.96
N GLY A 8 9.87 16.57 -2.49
CA GLY A 8 10.63 15.46 -1.92
C GLY A 8 12.11 15.85 -1.85
N SER A 9 12.57 16.15 -0.65
CA SER A 9 13.95 16.53 -0.37
C SER A 9 14.87 15.32 -0.52
N ILE A 10 15.60 15.24 -1.63
CA ILE A 10 16.76 14.36 -1.81
C ILE A 10 17.95 14.97 -1.05
N THR A 11 17.92 14.92 0.28
CA THR A 11 19.09 15.11 1.17
C THR A 11 18.77 14.53 2.56
N GLY A 12 19.18 13.27 2.80
CA GLY A 12 19.29 12.68 4.15
C GLY A 12 18.01 12.39 4.95
N GLY A 13 16.83 12.65 4.39
CA GLY A 13 15.54 12.41 5.04
C GLY A 13 14.90 11.07 4.67
N ASP A 14 13.93 10.63 5.45
CA ASP A 14 13.09 9.48 5.11
C ASP A 14 12.15 9.81 3.94
N LEU A 15 11.90 8.82 3.07
CA LEU A 15 10.96 8.96 1.97
C LEU A 15 9.56 8.57 2.44
N LEU A 16 8.62 9.51 2.37
CA LEU A 16 7.20 9.26 2.66
C LEU A 16 6.44 8.98 1.36
N LYS A 17 5.75 7.84 1.27
CA LYS A 17 4.86 7.52 0.13
C LYS A 17 3.52 7.01 0.59
N ASP A 18 2.46 7.58 0.02
CA ASP A 18 1.12 7.04 0.16
C ASP A 18 0.98 5.77 -0.70
N ALA A 19 0.10 4.86 -0.29
CA ALA A 19 -0.11 3.59 -0.97
C ALA A 19 -1.53 3.06 -0.77
N VAL A 20 -2.02 2.32 -1.77
CA VAL A 20 -3.12 1.38 -1.58
C VAL A 20 -2.54 0.11 -0.99
N LEU A 21 -2.82 -0.16 0.29
CA LEU A 21 -2.33 -1.34 1.00
C LEU A 21 -3.16 -2.59 0.68
N PHE A 22 -4.48 -2.44 0.65
CA PHE A 22 -5.42 -3.52 0.44
C PHE A 22 -6.75 -3.00 -0.08
N LEU A 23 -7.54 -3.86 -0.73
CA LEU A 23 -8.86 -3.52 -1.26
C LEU A 23 -9.89 -4.50 -0.69
N GLU A 24 -11.11 -4.04 -0.49
CA GLU A 24 -12.24 -4.96 -0.24
C GLU A 24 -12.50 -5.87 -1.46
N GLY A 25 -13.27 -6.93 -1.24
CA GLY A 25 -13.59 -7.93 -2.26
C GLY A 25 -13.08 -9.33 -1.91
N THR A 26 -13.12 -10.23 -2.88
CA THR A 26 -12.71 -11.63 -2.69
C THR A 26 -11.27 -11.84 -3.11
N HIS A 27 -10.40 -12.09 -2.14
CA HIS A 27 -8.97 -12.34 -2.36
C HIS A 27 -8.62 -13.76 -1.91
N ARG A 28 -8.04 -14.55 -2.82
CA ARG A 28 -7.70 -15.97 -2.57
C ARG A 28 -8.88 -16.80 -2.03
N GLY A 29 -10.08 -16.55 -2.57
CA GLY A 29 -11.30 -17.24 -2.18
C GLY A 29 -11.91 -16.79 -0.84
N LYS A 30 -11.34 -15.77 -0.18
CA LYS A 30 -11.86 -15.22 1.07
C LYS A 30 -12.49 -13.84 0.87
N PRO A 31 -13.70 -13.59 1.39
CA PRO A 31 -14.33 -12.28 1.30
C PRO A 31 -13.79 -11.32 2.37
N TYR A 32 -13.34 -10.16 1.92
CA TYR A 32 -12.95 -9.01 2.74
C TYR A 32 -13.93 -7.87 2.49
N THR A 33 -14.42 -7.29 3.57
CA THR A 33 -15.45 -6.25 3.57
C THR A 33 -14.86 -4.91 3.98
N LYS A 34 -15.59 -3.81 3.73
CA LYS A 34 -15.26 -2.50 4.28
C LYS A 34 -15.06 -2.52 5.80
N GLN A 35 -15.85 -3.31 6.53
CA GLN A 35 -15.70 -3.44 7.98
C GLN A 35 -14.37 -4.06 8.36
N ASP A 36 -13.90 -5.06 7.59
CA ASP A 36 -12.59 -5.67 7.78
C ASP A 36 -11.45 -4.64 7.60
N LEU A 37 -11.59 -3.73 6.62
CA LEU A 37 -10.64 -2.64 6.42
C LEU A 37 -10.67 -1.64 7.59
N HIS A 38 -11.86 -1.28 8.07
CA HIS A 38 -11.99 -0.40 9.24
C HIS A 38 -11.41 -1.02 10.50
N THR A 39 -11.55 -2.34 10.70
CA THR A 39 -10.91 -3.04 11.81
C THR A 39 -9.38 -2.88 11.76
N LEU A 40 -8.77 -3.07 10.59
CA LEU A 40 -7.32 -2.88 10.40
C LEU A 40 -6.87 -1.43 10.64
N ALA A 41 -7.62 -0.45 10.14
CA ALA A 41 -7.29 0.95 10.32
C ALA A 41 -7.45 1.41 11.78
N ASN A 42 -8.53 0.99 12.45
CA ASN A 42 -8.82 1.38 13.83
C ASN A 42 -7.89 0.70 14.84
N SER A 43 -7.34 -0.47 14.53
CA SER A 43 -6.38 -1.16 15.39
C SER A 43 -4.93 -0.71 15.16
N PHE A 44 -4.67 0.11 14.14
CA PHE A 44 -3.32 0.59 13.86
C PHE A 44 -2.85 1.55 14.95
N ASN A 45 -1.66 1.26 15.50
CA ASN A 45 -0.94 2.15 16.38
C ASN A 45 0.48 2.36 15.83
N LYS A 46 0.87 3.61 15.60
CA LYS A 46 2.20 3.97 15.11
C LYS A 46 3.32 3.44 16.02
N ALA A 47 3.09 3.38 17.33
CA ALA A 47 4.08 2.89 18.29
C ALA A 47 4.44 1.41 18.11
N ASP A 48 3.59 0.63 17.43
CA ASP A 48 3.83 -0.79 17.15
C ASP A 48 4.91 -1.01 16.08
N ASN A 49 5.35 0.06 15.39
CA ASN A 49 6.37 0.03 14.35
C ASN A 49 6.14 -1.08 13.31
N VAL A 50 4.93 -1.12 12.73
CA VAL A 50 4.59 -2.07 11.66
C VAL A 50 5.61 -1.95 10.53
N PRO A 51 6.43 -2.99 10.26
CA PRO A 51 7.58 -2.86 9.37
C PRO A 51 7.16 -2.80 7.91
N VAL A 52 7.94 -2.05 7.13
CA VAL A 52 7.98 -2.16 5.68
C VAL A 52 9.11 -3.11 5.30
N GLN A 53 8.81 -4.21 4.61
CA GLN A 53 9.75 -5.28 4.30
C GLN A 53 9.96 -5.48 2.80
N LEU A 54 11.00 -6.22 2.43
CA LEU A 54 11.18 -6.71 1.06
C LEU A 54 10.62 -8.14 0.96
N ASP A 55 9.73 -8.38 -0.01
CA ASP A 55 9.25 -9.71 -0.41
C ASP A 55 8.79 -10.62 0.76
N HIS A 56 8.08 -10.06 1.76
CA HIS A 56 7.60 -10.77 2.95
C HIS A 56 8.70 -11.44 3.78
N SER A 57 9.95 -10.97 3.68
CA SER A 57 11.06 -11.53 4.45
C SER A 57 10.85 -11.35 5.94
N GLU A 58 11.07 -12.41 6.72
CA GLU A 58 11.04 -12.35 8.19
C GLU A 58 12.38 -11.87 8.79
N SER A 59 13.38 -11.60 7.95
CA SER A 59 14.69 -11.09 8.37
C SER A 59 14.63 -9.61 8.70
N ALA A 60 15.18 -9.23 9.86
CA ALA A 60 15.31 -7.82 10.25
C ALA A 60 16.15 -7.00 9.24
N LYS A 61 17.06 -7.65 8.49
CA LYS A 61 17.90 -6.98 7.47
C LYS A 61 17.09 -6.47 6.28
N ASP A 62 15.91 -7.03 6.06
CA ASP A 62 15.04 -6.69 4.93
C ASP A 62 13.94 -5.71 5.36
N THR A 63 14.01 -5.17 6.59
CA THR A 63 13.16 -4.07 7.04
C THR A 63 13.73 -2.76 6.52
N VAL A 64 12.97 -2.08 5.68
CA VAL A 64 13.40 -0.90 4.90
C VAL A 64 12.67 0.37 5.30
N GLY A 65 11.79 0.27 6.30
CA GLY A 65 10.93 1.37 6.73
C GLY A 65 9.83 0.92 7.68
N PHE A 66 8.89 1.83 7.92
CA PHE A 66 7.76 1.61 8.81
C PHE A 66 6.49 2.27 8.26
N LEU A 67 5.33 1.73 8.62
CA LEU A 67 4.04 2.31 8.31
C LEU A 67 3.75 3.46 9.29
N GLU A 68 3.42 4.65 8.76
CA GLU A 68 3.21 5.88 9.54
C GLU A 68 1.75 6.15 9.88
N SER A 69 0.85 5.84 8.95
CA SER A 69 -0.59 6.07 9.10
C SER A 69 -1.39 5.12 8.23
N VAL A 70 -2.62 4.83 8.66
CA VAL A 70 -3.57 3.97 7.94
C VAL A 70 -4.94 4.63 7.96
N SER A 71 -5.66 4.55 6.84
CA SER A 71 -7.03 5.06 6.73
C SER A 71 -7.85 4.23 5.75
N VAL A 72 -9.17 4.44 5.74
CA VAL A 72 -10.09 3.76 4.81
C VAL A 72 -10.79 4.80 3.95
N GLN A 73 -10.72 4.63 2.63
CA GLN A 73 -11.43 5.49 1.67
C GLN A 73 -11.88 4.64 0.46
N GLY A 74 -13.14 4.77 0.07
CA GLY A 74 -13.64 4.17 -1.18
C GLY A 74 -13.40 2.66 -1.34
N GLY A 75 -13.52 1.88 -0.27
CA GLY A 75 -13.28 0.42 -0.29
C GLY A 75 -11.80 0.02 -0.30
N GLN A 76 -10.91 0.98 -0.02
CA GLN A 76 -9.46 0.78 0.01
C GLN A 76 -8.91 1.06 1.41
N LEU A 77 -7.97 0.23 1.83
CA LEU A 77 -7.10 0.52 2.97
C LEU A 77 -5.90 1.29 2.42
N LEU A 78 -5.79 2.56 2.82
CA LEU A 78 -4.69 3.42 2.44
C LEU A 78 -3.65 3.45 3.55
N GLY A 79 -2.39 3.64 3.17
CA GLY A 79 -1.29 3.76 4.12
C GLY A 79 -0.24 4.77 3.68
N LYS A 80 0.48 5.33 4.64
CA LYS A 80 1.67 6.15 4.39
C LYS A 80 2.90 5.39 4.87
N LEU A 81 3.81 5.06 3.96
CA LEU A 81 5.03 4.33 4.25
C LEU A 81 6.18 5.33 4.42
N ARG A 82 6.96 5.17 5.49
CA ARG A 82 8.23 5.86 5.71
C ARG A 82 9.37 4.91 5.40
N ILE A 83 9.98 5.09 4.23
CA ILE A 83 11.10 4.29 3.75
C ILE A 83 12.39 4.97 4.18
N ILE A 84 13.25 4.22 4.87
CA ILE A 84 14.49 4.72 5.46
C ILE A 84 15.74 4.18 4.73
N ASP A 85 15.62 3.04 4.04
CA ASP A 85 16.74 2.45 3.28
C ASP A 85 17.01 3.21 1.97
N GLU A 86 18.22 3.75 1.83
CA GLU A 86 18.62 4.58 0.67
C GLU A 86 18.53 3.87 -0.68
N LYS A 87 18.89 2.58 -0.75
CA LYS A 87 18.80 1.82 -2.01
C LYS A 87 17.35 1.60 -2.40
N VAL A 88 16.48 1.38 -1.44
CA VAL A 88 15.05 1.24 -1.68
C VAL A 88 14.44 2.58 -2.09
N LYS A 89 14.81 3.69 -1.43
CA LYS A 89 14.38 5.04 -1.83
C LYS A 89 14.67 5.30 -3.31
N GLU A 90 15.91 5.04 -3.75
CA GLU A 90 16.32 5.22 -5.15
C GLU A 90 15.49 4.36 -6.12
N ARG A 91 15.19 3.11 -5.75
CA ARG A 91 14.41 2.19 -6.60
C ARG A 91 12.93 2.55 -6.66
N VAL A 92 12.37 3.05 -5.56
CA VAL A 92 11.00 3.56 -5.50
C VAL A 92 10.87 4.81 -6.36
N ASP A 93 11.81 5.75 -6.24
CA ASP A 93 11.85 6.98 -7.04
C ASP A 93 11.92 6.69 -8.55
N LYS A 94 12.74 5.71 -8.95
CA LYS A 94 12.83 5.22 -10.34
C LYS A 94 11.61 4.38 -10.79
N GLY A 95 10.60 4.19 -9.93
CA GLY A 95 9.42 3.37 -10.22
C GLY A 95 9.70 1.87 -10.37
N LEU A 96 10.88 1.41 -9.96
CA LEU A 96 11.32 0.00 -10.02
C LEU A 96 10.77 -0.83 -8.86
N MET A 97 10.34 -0.19 -7.77
CA MET A 97 9.69 -0.78 -6.61
C MET A 97 8.42 0.00 -6.28
N LYS A 98 7.27 -0.47 -6.76
CA LYS A 98 5.99 0.25 -6.59
C LYS A 98 4.84 -0.58 -6.07
N LYS A 99 4.89 -1.91 -6.16
CA LYS A 99 3.76 -2.74 -5.74
C LYS A 99 3.93 -3.11 -4.27
N VAL A 100 2.81 -3.14 -3.55
CA VAL A 100 2.79 -3.50 -2.14
C VAL A 100 1.92 -4.73 -1.90
N SER A 101 2.24 -5.45 -0.85
CA SER A 101 1.44 -6.55 -0.31
C SER A 101 1.41 -6.39 1.20
N VAL A 102 0.34 -6.83 1.85
CA VAL A 102 0.24 -6.75 3.31
C VAL A 102 -0.01 -8.12 3.91
N SER A 103 0.55 -8.34 5.09
CA SER A 103 0.10 -9.40 5.99
C SER A 103 -0.55 -8.78 7.22
N PHE A 104 -1.52 -9.49 7.76
CA PHE A 104 -2.21 -9.14 8.99
C PHE A 104 -2.43 -10.38 9.83
N TYR A 105 -2.56 -10.17 11.14
CA TYR A 105 -3.05 -11.21 12.03
C TYR A 105 -4.55 -11.42 11.79
N THR A 106 -5.01 -12.63 12.04
CA THR A 106 -6.42 -12.99 11.94
C THR A 106 -6.95 -13.59 13.23
N ASP A 107 -8.25 -13.46 13.46
CA ASP A 107 -8.95 -14.22 14.49
C ASP A 107 -9.12 -15.70 14.09
N THR A 108 -9.80 -16.47 14.95
CA THR A 108 -10.10 -17.89 14.73
C THR A 108 -11.01 -18.16 13.54
N THR A 109 -11.75 -17.15 13.07
CA THR A 109 -12.61 -17.22 11.87
C THR A 109 -11.85 -16.83 10.59
N GLY A 110 -10.60 -16.39 10.73
CA GLY A 110 -9.75 -15.94 9.63
C GLY A 110 -10.01 -14.50 9.21
N LYS A 111 -10.71 -13.70 10.02
CA LYS A 111 -10.94 -12.28 9.76
C LYS A 111 -9.77 -11.43 10.27
N PRO A 112 -9.39 -10.36 9.55
CA PRO A 112 -8.24 -9.55 9.92
C PRO A 112 -8.48 -8.80 11.23
N THR A 113 -7.45 -8.71 12.07
CA THR A 113 -7.52 -8.02 13.37
C THR A 113 -6.56 -6.84 13.45
N ARG A 114 -5.32 -6.99 13.01
CA ARG A 114 -4.31 -5.92 12.97
C ARG A 114 -3.26 -6.17 11.89
N LEU A 115 -2.67 -5.10 11.37
CA LEU A 115 -1.56 -5.19 10.41
C LEU A 115 -0.33 -5.83 11.06
N ARG A 116 0.32 -6.72 10.32
CA ARG A 116 1.57 -7.38 10.73
C ARG A 116 2.76 -6.75 10.04
N GLU A 117 2.66 -6.51 8.73
CA GLU A 117 3.71 -5.89 7.90
C GLU A 117 3.12 -5.35 6.59
N VAL A 118 3.88 -4.47 5.95
CA VAL A 118 3.70 -4.08 4.54
C VAL A 118 4.96 -4.47 3.77
N SER A 119 4.83 -5.12 2.62
CA SER A 119 5.97 -5.57 1.82
C SER A 119 6.00 -4.89 0.46
N LEU A 120 7.17 -4.41 0.05
CA LEU A 120 7.46 -4.09 -1.34
C LEU A 120 7.72 -5.40 -2.09
N VAL A 121 6.94 -5.63 -3.15
CA VAL A 121 6.95 -6.92 -3.87
C VAL A 121 6.96 -6.74 -5.38
N ALA A 122 7.45 -7.73 -6.12
CA ALA A 122 7.30 -7.77 -7.57
C ALA A 122 5.88 -8.21 -8.03
N PHE A 123 5.26 -9.10 -7.24
CA PHE A 123 3.98 -9.76 -7.56
C PHE A 123 3.03 -9.70 -6.36
N PRO A 124 2.20 -8.65 -6.24
CA PRO A 124 1.27 -8.51 -5.12
C PRO A 124 0.12 -9.52 -5.24
N GLN A 125 -0.34 -10.03 -4.10
CA GLN A 125 -1.49 -10.93 -4.06
C GLN A 125 -2.79 -10.22 -4.45
N VAL A 126 -2.89 -8.93 -4.14
CA VAL A 126 -4.04 -8.09 -4.49
C VAL A 126 -3.64 -7.16 -5.64
N LYS A 127 -4.39 -7.23 -6.75
CA LYS A 127 -4.18 -6.32 -7.88
C LYS A 127 -4.58 -4.89 -7.48
N GLY A 128 -3.73 -3.93 -7.81
CA GLY A 128 -3.95 -2.51 -7.48
C GLY A 128 -3.37 -2.08 -6.13
N ALA A 129 -2.80 -3.00 -5.34
CA ALA A 129 -2.02 -2.63 -4.16
C ALA A 129 -0.64 -2.10 -4.58
N GLU A 130 -0.47 -0.78 -4.50
CA GLU A 130 0.74 -0.09 -4.96
C GLU A 130 0.93 1.27 -4.28
N LEU A 131 2.18 1.73 -4.28
CA LEU A 131 2.58 3.09 -3.94
C LEU A 131 1.94 4.07 -4.93
N PHE A 132 1.55 5.23 -4.42
CA PHE A 132 1.08 6.34 -5.23
C PHE A 132 2.27 6.90 -5.98
N ASN A 133 2.14 6.91 -7.30
CA ASN A 133 3.12 7.53 -8.15
C ASN A 133 2.75 9.01 -8.32
N GLU A 134 3.66 9.91 -7.96
CA GLU A 134 3.52 11.34 -8.21
C GLU A 134 3.67 11.66 -9.72
N SER A 135 4.15 10.70 -10.52
CA SER A 135 4.39 10.86 -11.96
C SER A 135 3.26 10.34 -12.86
N LEU A 136 2.05 10.07 -12.34
CA LEU A 136 0.94 9.78 -13.25
C LEU A 136 0.53 11.09 -13.91
N SER A 137 0.49 11.12 -15.24
CA SER A 137 -0.14 12.25 -15.94
C SER A 137 -1.60 12.36 -15.51
N GLU A 138 -2.17 13.56 -15.59
CA GLU A 138 -3.59 13.79 -15.30
C GLU A 138 -4.49 12.83 -16.09
N ASP A 139 -4.07 12.46 -17.31
CA ASP A 139 -4.76 11.49 -18.17
C ASP A 139 -4.74 10.06 -17.61
N GLU A 140 -3.62 9.61 -17.04
CA GLU A 140 -3.54 8.29 -16.41
C GLU A 140 -4.37 8.24 -15.13
N GLN A 141 -4.37 9.31 -14.33
CA GLN A 141 -5.25 9.41 -13.15
C GLN A 141 -6.73 9.44 -13.56
N PHE A 142 -7.08 10.20 -14.59
CA PHE A 142 -8.44 10.24 -15.13
C PHE A 142 -8.88 8.85 -15.63
N TYR A 143 -8.04 8.16 -16.39
CA TYR A 143 -8.35 6.83 -16.92
C TYR A 143 -8.57 5.80 -15.81
N ARG A 144 -7.73 5.82 -14.76
CA ARG A 144 -7.92 4.91 -13.62
C ARG A 144 -9.20 5.19 -12.85
N ASN A 145 -9.52 6.46 -12.61
CA ASN A 145 -10.76 6.87 -11.95
C ASN A 145 -12.00 6.51 -12.79
N TYR A 146 -11.92 6.69 -14.11
CA TYR A 146 -12.97 6.31 -15.06
C TYR A 146 -13.20 4.78 -15.06
N VAL A 147 -12.14 3.98 -15.19
CA VAL A 147 -12.26 2.51 -15.19
C VAL A 147 -12.76 1.97 -13.84
N ALA A 148 -12.33 2.56 -12.73
CA ALA A 148 -12.83 2.23 -11.40
C ALA A 148 -14.32 2.57 -11.23
N GLY A 149 -14.77 3.72 -11.73
CA GLY A 149 -16.16 4.15 -11.70
C GLY A 149 -17.11 3.31 -12.57
N LEU A 150 -16.58 2.62 -13.59
CA LEU A 150 -17.37 1.77 -14.48
C LEU A 150 -17.45 0.31 -14.06
N GLY A 151 -16.72 -0.10 -13.02
CA GLY A 151 -16.68 -1.51 -12.58
C GLY A 151 -16.07 -2.49 -13.59
N ILE A 152 -15.29 -2.00 -14.57
CA ILE A 152 -14.74 -2.81 -15.68
C ILE A 152 -13.46 -3.56 -15.26
N GLY A 153 -12.90 -3.28 -14.07
CA GLY A 153 -11.62 -3.79 -13.60
C GLY A 153 -11.49 -5.31 -13.36
N SER A 154 -12.53 -6.12 -13.59
CA SER A 154 -12.46 -7.57 -13.41
C SER A 154 -13.15 -8.35 -14.52
N ARG A 155 -12.53 -8.46 -15.71
CA ARG A 155 -12.76 -9.58 -16.63
C ARG A 155 -11.59 -9.72 -17.61
N GLY A 156 -10.90 -10.85 -17.50
CA GLY A 156 -10.21 -11.47 -18.64
C GLY A 156 -8.70 -11.25 -18.74
N ARG A 157 -7.94 -12.28 -18.38
CA ARG A 157 -7.21 -13.05 -19.39
C ARG A 157 -6.88 -14.44 -18.86
N LYS A 158 -7.66 -15.43 -19.31
CA LYS A 158 -7.15 -16.78 -19.54
C LYS A 158 -6.12 -16.67 -20.66
N LEU A 159 -4.91 -17.14 -20.39
CA LEU A 159 -4.16 -17.99 -21.31
C LEU A 159 -3.69 -19.18 -20.47
#